data_AF-A0A354WC64-F1
#
_entry.id   AF-A0A354WC64-F1
#
_cell.length_a   1.000
_cell.length_b   1.000
_cell.length_c   1.000
_cell.angle_alpha   90.00
_cell.angle_beta   90.00
_cell.angle_gamma   90.00
#
_symmetry.space_group_name_H-M   'P 1'
#
loop_
_entity.id
_entity.type
_entity.pdbx_description
1 polymer ?
#
loop_
_entity_poly.entity_id
_entity_poly.type
_entity_poly.pdbx_seq_one_letter_code
_entity_poly.pdbx_strand_id
1 'polypeptide(L)'
;MKSSYSNLPIELVETSFEKIKPRAVEFVASFYQNLFAAYPETQHLFGKTDMDKQGKKLLNSLILLVEGLRTPELLIPILKDLGARHKGYGIVTEYYPLVGDILLQTFAEYLQADWTPDVAQAWLEIYTTTSNLMLEGAGVDISQLSLQPEIEKPPSPPQVSVSLAKETTPQLSTTAQIELVETSFEKIKLRAVEFVASFYENLFETYPETKRLFGKIDMEKQGKKLLNSLILLVEGLRTPEALIPVLKDLGARHKGYGIVTEYYPLVGEILLNTFADYLQEDWTPEVAQAWLEIYTTTSNLMLEGAGVGVAVKSEKPEIKAIPFPSTTGETVSPKAGKMGTGNTTPGQHNLSPVLRLILQLIKPIQNSFKYSLQKINQWFWESPTWLVALIIVSILVGLLLISPEGSFVARVLGAVEGISIIAALILYVKEIPDRKKEFHYQAWSVIDGANGVKVSPARIIALQDLNEDGVALNNLDIPGAKLVRINLPKADLSEANLTKSDLNHADLNHANLGNALLARVNLTGANLSHANFGFAKLSYANLSSANLSHANLICADLRHTNLSGANLSNANLSGADMKDAYLTGANLRGANVSQYDLRGAYLKGAIMPDGSKHP
;
A
#
# COMPACT_ATOMS: atom_id res chain seq x y z
N MET A 1 -5.59 -38.46 19.74
CA MET A 1 -5.53 -36.99 19.47
C MET A 1 -6.85 -36.38 18.96
N LYS A 2 -7.96 -37.13 18.76
CA LYS A 2 -9.26 -36.53 18.39
C LYS A 2 -10.03 -35.87 19.55
N SER A 3 -9.55 -35.91 20.80
CA SER A 3 -10.36 -35.52 21.98
C SER A 3 -10.04 -34.16 22.60
N SER A 4 -8.93 -33.48 22.27
CA SER A 4 -8.53 -32.25 22.98
C SER A 4 -9.29 -31.00 22.54
N TYR A 5 -9.79 -30.96 21.29
CA TYR A 5 -10.53 -29.81 20.75
C TYR A 5 -12.05 -29.98 20.81
N SER A 6 -12.55 -31.19 21.10
CA SER A 6 -13.98 -31.51 21.05
C SER A 6 -14.80 -30.90 22.20
N ASN A 7 -14.13 -30.51 23.29
CA ASN A 7 -14.76 -30.02 24.52
C ASN A 7 -14.35 -28.58 24.87
N LEU A 8 -13.68 -27.85 23.97
CA LEU A 8 -13.24 -26.49 24.26
C LEU A 8 -14.45 -25.51 24.24
N PRO A 9 -14.49 -24.54 25.15
CA PRO A 9 -15.55 -23.51 25.20
C PRO A 9 -15.37 -22.44 24.12
N ILE A 10 -15.43 -22.86 22.84
CA ILE A 10 -15.13 -22.04 21.66
C ILE A 10 -15.99 -20.77 21.60
N GLU A 11 -17.28 -20.88 21.89
CA GLU A 11 -18.22 -19.75 21.81
C GLU A 11 -17.89 -18.62 22.81
N LEU A 12 -17.41 -18.97 24.01
CA LEU A 12 -16.98 -17.98 25.01
C LEU A 12 -15.71 -17.25 24.53
N VAL A 13 -14.80 -17.96 23.90
CA VAL A 13 -13.55 -17.40 23.34
C VAL A 13 -13.84 -16.50 22.14
N GLU A 14 -14.68 -16.94 21.21
CA GLU A 14 -15.10 -16.12 20.05
C GLU A 14 -15.78 -14.84 20.52
N THR A 15 -16.80 -14.96 21.39
CA THR A 15 -17.60 -13.81 21.84
C THR A 15 -16.76 -12.81 22.64
N SER A 16 -15.87 -13.28 23.50
CA SER A 16 -14.96 -12.40 24.24
C SER A 16 -13.89 -11.80 23.34
N PHE A 17 -13.35 -12.54 22.37
CA PHE A 17 -12.37 -12.00 21.42
C PHE A 17 -12.96 -10.91 20.52
N GLU A 18 -14.22 -11.03 20.09
CA GLU A 18 -14.91 -9.98 19.31
C GLU A 18 -14.94 -8.64 20.05
N LYS A 19 -15.05 -8.65 21.38
CA LYS A 19 -15.03 -7.43 22.20
C LYS A 19 -13.65 -6.77 22.26
N ILE A 20 -12.58 -7.52 22.01
CA ILE A 20 -11.22 -7.01 21.93
C ILE A 20 -10.92 -6.36 20.58
N LYS A 21 -11.53 -6.83 19.48
CA LYS A 21 -11.22 -6.36 18.11
C LYS A 21 -11.20 -4.84 17.93
N PRO A 22 -12.13 -4.05 18.49
CA PRO A 22 -12.10 -2.58 18.36
C PRO A 22 -10.84 -1.93 18.96
N ARG A 23 -10.19 -2.60 19.92
CA ARG A 23 -9.00 -2.13 20.64
C ARG A 23 -7.80 -3.07 20.44
N ALA A 24 -7.79 -3.86 19.37
CA ALA A 24 -6.81 -4.92 19.16
C ALA A 24 -5.35 -4.41 19.08
N VAL A 25 -5.14 -3.20 18.55
CA VAL A 25 -3.79 -2.58 18.48
C VAL A 25 -3.29 -2.21 19.87
N GLU A 26 -4.14 -1.58 20.68
CA GLU A 26 -3.84 -1.23 22.07
C GLU A 26 -3.61 -2.49 22.91
N PHE A 27 -4.47 -3.49 22.76
CA PHE A 27 -4.37 -4.79 23.42
C PHE A 27 -2.98 -5.42 23.21
N VAL A 28 -2.52 -5.48 21.96
CA VAL A 28 -1.21 -6.08 21.65
C VAL A 28 -0.04 -5.23 22.14
N ALA A 29 -0.13 -3.91 22.04
CA ALA A 29 0.89 -3.02 22.61
C ALA A 29 1.01 -3.22 24.13
N SER A 30 -0.14 -3.30 24.82
CA SER A 30 -0.23 -3.56 26.26
C SER A 30 0.36 -4.92 26.63
N PHE A 31 0.09 -5.96 25.83
CA PHE A 31 0.67 -7.28 26.04
C PHE A 31 2.20 -7.25 26.04
N TYR A 32 2.84 -6.66 25.02
CA TYR A 32 4.31 -6.61 24.96
C TYR A 32 4.91 -5.70 26.02
N GLN A 33 4.24 -4.59 26.35
CA GLN A 33 4.65 -3.72 27.44
C GLN A 33 4.64 -4.47 28.78
N ASN A 34 3.56 -5.20 29.06
CA ASN A 34 3.41 -5.99 30.29
C ASN A 34 4.40 -7.16 30.33
N LEU A 35 4.63 -7.83 29.19
CA LEU A 35 5.58 -8.93 29.07
C LEU A 35 7.01 -8.47 29.39
N PHE A 36 7.43 -7.35 28.83
CA PHE A 36 8.77 -6.80 29.04
C PHE A 36 8.97 -6.16 30.41
N ALA A 37 7.88 -5.74 31.06
CA ALA A 37 7.91 -5.23 32.42
C ALA A 37 7.98 -6.38 33.44
N ALA A 38 7.18 -7.43 33.27
CA ALA A 38 7.11 -8.57 34.18
C ALA A 38 8.30 -9.53 34.00
N TYR A 39 8.74 -9.73 32.76
CA TYR A 39 9.79 -10.68 32.39
C TYR A 39 10.83 -10.00 31.49
N PRO A 40 11.69 -9.10 32.02
CA PRO A 40 12.68 -8.35 31.24
C PRO A 40 13.65 -9.25 30.47
N GLU A 41 13.89 -10.46 30.95
CA GLU A 41 14.67 -11.49 30.27
C GLU A 41 14.08 -11.86 28.91
N THR A 42 12.81 -11.58 28.61
CA THR A 42 12.24 -11.84 27.29
C THR A 42 12.64 -10.78 26.25
N GLN A 43 13.07 -9.59 26.67
CA GLN A 43 13.39 -8.48 25.76
C GLN A 43 14.51 -8.82 24.76
N HIS A 44 15.49 -9.64 25.15
CA HIS A 44 16.60 -10.01 24.27
C HIS A 44 16.14 -10.82 23.04
N LEU A 45 15.00 -11.53 23.14
CA LEU A 45 14.38 -12.25 22.03
C LEU A 45 13.86 -11.30 20.94
N PHE A 46 13.64 -10.02 21.29
CA PHE A 46 13.06 -9.00 20.41
C PHE A 46 14.01 -7.85 20.07
N GLY A 47 15.28 -7.91 20.47
CA GLY A 47 16.23 -6.79 20.34
C GLY A 47 16.54 -6.32 18.91
N LYS A 48 16.13 -7.06 17.88
CA LYS A 48 16.23 -6.69 16.45
C LYS A 48 14.88 -6.71 15.73
N THR A 49 13.80 -6.81 16.49
CA THR A 49 12.46 -7.04 15.98
C THR A 49 11.71 -5.71 15.92
N ASP A 50 11.12 -5.42 14.77
CA ASP A 50 10.17 -4.32 14.62
C ASP A 50 8.92 -4.66 15.44
N MET A 51 8.73 -3.92 16.54
CA MET A 51 7.68 -4.21 17.51
C MET A 51 6.27 -3.92 16.99
N ASP A 52 6.12 -3.01 16.03
CA ASP A 52 4.83 -2.74 15.38
C ASP A 52 4.45 -3.89 14.45
N LYS A 53 5.41 -4.41 13.68
CA LYS A 53 5.21 -5.62 12.86
C LYS A 53 5.00 -6.86 13.72
N GLN A 54 5.73 -6.98 14.82
CA GLN A 54 5.59 -8.09 15.76
C GLN A 54 4.23 -8.07 16.45
N GLY A 55 3.70 -6.89 16.75
CA GLY A 55 2.34 -6.72 17.23
C GLY A 55 1.30 -7.24 16.23
N LYS A 56 1.44 -6.87 14.95
CA LYS A 56 0.56 -7.38 13.88
C LYS A 56 0.65 -8.90 13.74
N LYS A 57 1.84 -9.50 13.88
CA LYS A 57 2.03 -10.96 13.86
C LYS A 57 1.30 -11.65 15.02
N LEU A 58 1.39 -11.10 16.24
CA LEU A 58 0.67 -11.64 17.39
C LEU A 58 -0.85 -11.56 17.17
N LEU A 59 -1.35 -10.41 16.74
CA LEU A 59 -2.78 -10.22 16.47
C LEU A 59 -3.31 -11.19 15.41
N ASN A 60 -2.60 -11.31 14.29
CA ASN A 60 -2.98 -12.23 13.22
C ASN A 60 -2.92 -13.69 13.67
N SER A 61 -2.00 -14.04 14.56
CA SER A 61 -1.90 -15.39 15.13
C SER A 61 -3.08 -15.68 16.07
N LEU A 62 -3.51 -14.70 16.86
CA LEU A 62 -4.70 -14.80 17.71
C LEU A 62 -5.98 -14.92 16.88
N ILE A 63 -6.11 -14.14 15.80
CA ILE A 63 -7.24 -14.24 14.87
C ILE A 63 -7.28 -15.63 14.22
N LEU A 64 -6.15 -16.08 13.65
CA LEU A 64 -6.02 -17.41 13.04
C LEU A 64 -6.37 -18.53 14.01
N LEU A 65 -5.93 -18.39 15.27
CA LEU A 65 -6.25 -19.34 16.33
C LEU A 65 -7.76 -19.39 16.57
N VAL A 66 -8.39 -18.25 16.86
CA VAL A 66 -9.81 -18.16 17.21
C VAL A 66 -10.70 -18.62 16.05
N GLU A 67 -10.44 -18.15 14.82
CA GLU A 67 -11.20 -18.56 13.63
C GLU A 67 -10.99 -20.03 13.27
N GLY A 68 -9.80 -20.57 13.58
CA GLY A 68 -9.44 -21.96 13.36
C GLY A 68 -10.00 -22.95 14.39
N LEU A 69 -10.52 -22.50 15.53
CA LEU A 69 -10.97 -23.38 16.62
C LEU A 69 -12.07 -24.37 16.19
N ARG A 70 -12.91 -23.97 15.22
CA ARG A 70 -13.99 -24.82 14.66
C ARG A 70 -13.53 -25.78 13.57
N THR A 71 -12.27 -25.70 13.12
CA THR A 71 -11.67 -26.56 12.08
C THR A 71 -10.32 -27.14 12.55
N PRO A 72 -10.31 -27.94 13.65
CA PRO A 72 -9.07 -28.43 14.26
C PRO A 72 -8.20 -29.25 13.31
N GLU A 73 -8.78 -29.95 12.33
CA GLU A 73 -8.05 -30.68 11.29
C GLU A 73 -7.14 -29.80 10.42
N LEU A 74 -7.47 -28.51 10.26
CA LEU A 74 -6.65 -27.53 9.54
C LEU A 74 -5.73 -26.76 10.48
N LEU A 75 -6.21 -26.43 11.69
CA LEU A 75 -5.47 -25.64 12.66
C LEU A 75 -4.30 -26.43 13.29
N ILE A 76 -4.47 -27.72 13.57
CA ILE A 76 -3.46 -28.54 14.26
C ILE A 76 -2.12 -28.60 13.51
N PRO A 77 -2.07 -28.92 12.19
CA PRO A 77 -0.81 -28.90 11.44
C PRO A 77 -0.13 -27.53 11.44
N ILE A 78 -0.91 -26.45 11.32
CA ILE A 78 -0.39 -25.07 11.31
C ILE A 78 0.27 -24.72 12.65
N LEU A 79 -0.35 -25.07 13.77
CA LEU A 79 0.19 -24.83 15.11
C LEU A 79 1.46 -25.66 15.37
N LYS A 80 1.51 -26.91 14.88
CA LYS A 80 2.72 -27.74 14.97
C LYS A 80 3.88 -27.16 14.16
N ASP A 81 3.63 -26.74 12.92
CA ASP A 81 4.63 -26.08 12.08
C ASP A 81 5.09 -24.74 12.68
N LEU A 82 4.17 -23.99 13.28
CA LEU A 82 4.49 -22.76 13.99
C LEU A 82 5.40 -23.05 15.20
N GLY A 83 5.12 -24.10 15.96
CA GLY A 83 5.96 -24.58 17.05
C GLY A 83 7.37 -25.00 16.61
N ALA A 84 7.49 -25.74 15.51
CA ALA A 84 8.79 -26.09 14.93
C ALA A 84 9.63 -24.84 14.57
N ARG A 85 8.98 -23.78 14.06
CA ARG A 85 9.65 -22.50 13.81
C ARG A 85 10.05 -21.77 15.09
N HIS A 86 9.24 -21.80 16.14
CA HIS A 86 9.58 -21.20 17.43
C HIS A 86 10.85 -21.81 18.04
N LYS A 87 11.03 -23.12 17.90
CA LYS A 87 12.30 -23.78 18.23
C LYS A 87 13.47 -23.25 17.38
N GLY A 88 13.23 -23.05 16.08
CA GLY A 88 14.21 -22.44 15.17
C GLY A 88 14.60 -21.00 15.52
N TYR A 89 13.74 -20.28 16.25
CA TYR A 89 14.02 -18.92 16.75
C TYR A 89 14.73 -18.91 18.12
N GLY A 90 15.06 -20.08 18.67
CA GLY A 90 15.73 -20.18 19.97
C GLY A 90 14.79 -20.06 21.17
N ILE A 91 13.47 -20.18 20.98
CA ILE A 91 12.50 -20.16 22.08
C ILE A 91 12.59 -21.49 22.84
N VAL A 92 12.93 -21.41 24.13
CA VAL A 92 12.88 -22.55 25.04
C VAL A 92 11.50 -22.70 25.68
N THR A 93 11.18 -23.91 26.13
CA THR A 93 9.86 -24.30 26.67
C THR A 93 9.44 -23.45 27.87
N GLU A 94 10.40 -22.91 28.61
CA GLU A 94 10.21 -22.08 29.80
C GLU A 94 9.52 -20.74 29.52
N TYR A 95 9.51 -20.25 28.27
CA TYR A 95 8.86 -18.98 27.92
C TYR A 95 7.35 -19.08 27.71
N TYR A 96 6.82 -20.28 27.45
CA TYR A 96 5.38 -20.46 27.17
C TYR A 96 4.49 -20.12 28.37
N PRO A 97 4.81 -20.51 29.61
CA PRO A 97 4.02 -20.05 30.78
C PRO A 97 4.02 -18.54 30.95
N LEU A 98 5.17 -17.88 30.78
CA LEU A 98 5.31 -16.42 30.97
C LEU A 98 4.45 -15.64 29.96
N VAL A 99 4.47 -16.08 28.69
CA VAL A 99 3.63 -15.52 27.63
C VAL A 99 2.15 -15.73 27.91
N GLY A 100 1.77 -16.91 28.44
CA GLY A 100 0.38 -17.25 28.75
C GLY A 100 -0.19 -16.40 29.86
N ASP A 101 0.57 -16.24 30.93
CA ASP A 101 0.23 -15.43 32.09
C ASP A 101 -0.08 -13.97 31.68
N ILE A 102 0.84 -13.34 30.97
CA ILE A 102 0.67 -11.95 30.52
C ILE A 102 -0.45 -11.81 29.50
N LEU A 103 -0.64 -12.80 28.63
CA LEU A 103 -1.72 -12.76 27.65
C LEU A 103 -3.09 -12.82 28.34
N LEU A 104 -3.27 -13.70 29.32
CA LEU A 104 -4.49 -13.80 30.11
C LEU A 104 -4.74 -12.55 30.95
N GLN A 105 -3.69 -11.99 31.57
CA GLN A 105 -3.79 -10.72 32.28
C GLN A 105 -4.24 -9.59 31.35
N THR A 106 -3.66 -9.50 30.15
CA THR A 106 -4.02 -8.48 29.17
C THR A 106 -5.47 -8.65 28.70
N PHE A 107 -5.97 -9.88 28.55
CA PHE A 107 -7.40 -10.12 28.30
C PHE A 107 -8.27 -9.65 29.46
N ALA A 108 -7.88 -9.91 30.71
CA ALA A 108 -8.61 -9.44 31.88
C ALA A 108 -8.71 -7.90 31.92
N GLU A 109 -7.61 -7.20 31.63
CA GLU A 109 -7.53 -5.74 31.60
C GLU A 109 -8.47 -5.11 30.55
N TYR A 110 -8.58 -5.73 29.38
CA TYR A 110 -9.38 -5.18 28.28
C TYR A 110 -10.84 -5.63 28.29
N LEU A 111 -11.14 -6.82 28.80
CA LEU A 111 -12.52 -7.32 28.93
C LEU A 111 -13.21 -6.79 30.20
N GLN A 112 -12.45 -6.48 31.26
CA GLN A 112 -12.98 -5.90 32.50
C GLN A 112 -14.16 -6.71 33.04
N ALA A 113 -15.37 -6.12 33.08
CA ALA A 113 -16.58 -6.80 33.56
C ALA A 113 -16.96 -8.04 32.73
N ASP A 114 -16.48 -8.13 31.48
CA ASP A 114 -16.68 -9.28 30.60
C ASP A 114 -15.64 -10.41 30.82
N TRP A 115 -14.62 -10.20 31.66
CA TRP A 115 -13.68 -11.24 32.09
C TRP A 115 -14.27 -12.06 33.24
N THR A 116 -15.26 -12.90 32.94
CA THR A 116 -15.87 -13.79 33.93
C THR A 116 -14.97 -15.00 34.22
N PRO A 117 -15.17 -15.72 35.34
CA PRO A 117 -14.43 -16.96 35.61
C PRO A 117 -14.51 -17.98 34.48
N ASP A 118 -15.66 -18.10 33.82
CA ASP A 118 -15.87 -19.02 32.70
C ASP A 118 -15.07 -18.57 31.46
N VAL A 119 -15.00 -17.27 31.18
CA VAL A 119 -14.21 -16.70 30.08
C VAL A 119 -12.71 -16.87 30.37
N ALA A 120 -12.28 -16.63 31.60
CA ALA A 120 -10.89 -16.82 32.02
C ALA A 120 -10.45 -18.28 31.87
N GLN A 121 -11.28 -19.21 32.34
CA GLN A 121 -11.03 -20.64 32.22
C GLN A 121 -11.01 -21.07 30.74
N ALA A 122 -11.91 -20.53 29.91
CA ALA A 122 -11.96 -20.81 28.49
C ALA A 122 -10.66 -20.41 27.76
N TRP A 123 -10.17 -19.19 28.01
CA TRP A 123 -8.91 -18.73 27.42
C TRP A 123 -7.69 -19.50 27.92
N LEU A 124 -7.68 -19.89 29.20
CA LEU A 124 -6.63 -20.73 29.77
C LEU A 124 -6.57 -22.10 29.08
N GLU A 125 -7.72 -22.73 28.84
CA GLU A 125 -7.81 -24.02 28.14
C GLU A 125 -7.36 -23.92 26.67
N ILE A 126 -7.76 -22.87 25.96
CA ILE A 126 -7.29 -22.61 24.58
C ILE A 126 -5.78 -22.39 24.56
N TYR A 127 -5.26 -21.54 25.44
CA TYR A 127 -3.84 -21.25 25.50
C TYR A 127 -3.03 -22.52 25.78
N THR A 128 -3.44 -23.29 26.78
CA THR A 128 -2.80 -24.56 27.17
C THR A 128 -2.83 -25.58 26.03
N THR A 129 -3.96 -25.71 25.35
CA THR A 129 -4.08 -26.63 24.22
C THR A 129 -3.19 -26.21 23.05
N THR A 130 -3.15 -24.91 22.75
CA THR A 130 -2.35 -24.34 21.67
C THR A 130 -0.86 -24.48 21.93
N SER A 131 -0.41 -24.13 23.14
CA SER A 131 1.00 -24.22 23.54
C SER A 131 1.47 -25.67 23.51
N ASN A 132 0.66 -26.63 23.98
CA ASN A 132 0.98 -28.06 23.90
C ASN A 132 1.16 -28.56 22.47
N LEU A 133 0.32 -28.13 21.52
CA LEU A 133 0.49 -28.48 20.11
C LEU A 133 1.75 -27.87 19.49
N MET A 134 2.06 -26.61 19.84
CA MET A 134 3.30 -25.98 19.41
C MET A 134 4.53 -26.70 19.97
N LEU A 135 4.50 -27.09 21.25
CA LEU A 135 5.55 -27.87 21.90
C LEU A 135 5.71 -29.26 21.27
N GLU A 136 4.60 -29.94 20.96
CA GLU A 136 4.62 -31.21 20.24
C GLU A 136 5.27 -31.05 18.85
N GLY A 137 4.91 -30.00 18.11
CA GLY A 137 5.52 -29.66 16.82
C GLY A 137 7.01 -29.31 16.91
N ALA A 138 7.45 -28.75 18.03
CA ALA A 138 8.87 -28.52 18.34
C ALA A 138 9.63 -29.82 18.73
N GLY A 139 8.93 -30.95 18.85
CA GLY A 139 9.49 -32.24 19.24
C GLY A 139 9.75 -32.36 20.74
N VAL A 140 9.00 -31.62 21.56
CA VAL A 140 9.06 -31.68 23.03
C VAL A 140 8.10 -32.76 23.51
N ASP A 141 8.57 -33.66 24.38
CA ASP A 141 7.71 -34.68 25.01
C ASP A 141 6.86 -34.04 26.13
N ILE A 142 5.63 -33.69 25.77
CA ILE A 142 4.66 -33.06 26.67
C ILE A 142 4.17 -33.98 27.80
N SER A 143 4.46 -35.30 27.75
CA SER A 143 4.07 -36.22 28.83
C SER A 143 4.86 -36.02 30.13
N GLN A 144 5.95 -35.24 30.09
CA GLN A 144 6.79 -34.91 31.25
C GLN A 144 6.65 -33.47 31.75
N LEU A 145 5.82 -32.64 31.11
CA LEU A 145 5.67 -31.22 31.43
C LEU A 145 4.39 -30.98 32.23
N SER A 146 4.52 -30.71 33.53
CA SER A 146 3.45 -30.14 34.34
C SER A 146 3.44 -28.61 34.14
N LEU A 147 2.76 -28.15 33.09
CA LEU A 147 2.59 -26.72 32.80
C LEU A 147 1.14 -26.34 33.14
N GLN A 148 0.87 -26.12 34.42
CA GLN A 148 -0.35 -25.41 34.85
C GLN A 148 0.07 -24.07 35.45
N PRO A 149 -0.34 -22.92 34.86
CA PRO A 149 -0.20 -21.64 35.55
C PRO A 149 -1.15 -21.63 36.75
N GLU A 150 -0.60 -21.33 37.94
CA GLU A 150 -1.33 -21.26 39.20
C GLU A 150 -2.02 -19.89 39.29
N ILE A 151 -3.35 -19.85 39.31
CA ILE A 151 -4.10 -18.59 39.46
C ILE A 151 -4.04 -18.16 40.93
N GLU A 152 -3.08 -17.32 41.30
CA GLU A 152 -3.18 -16.55 42.54
C GLU A 152 -4.16 -15.37 42.37
N LYS A 153 -5.00 -15.22 43.38
CA LYS A 153 -6.15 -14.29 43.47
C LYS A 153 -5.78 -12.84 43.06
N PRO A 154 -6.56 -12.16 42.21
CA PRO A 154 -6.22 -10.82 41.74
C PRO A 154 -6.30 -9.76 42.87
N PRO A 155 -5.36 -8.81 42.94
CA PRO A 155 -5.45 -7.68 43.87
C PRO A 155 -6.56 -6.71 43.42
N SER A 156 -7.29 -6.17 44.40
CA SER A 156 -8.35 -5.18 44.17
C SER A 156 -7.82 -3.93 43.47
N PRO A 157 -8.58 -3.31 42.55
CA PRO A 157 -8.12 -2.17 41.77
C PRO A 157 -7.94 -0.92 42.64
N PRO A 158 -6.89 -0.11 42.42
CA PRO A 158 -6.78 1.20 43.04
C PRO A 158 -7.92 2.10 42.53
N GLN A 159 -8.70 2.65 43.47
CA GLN A 159 -9.68 3.69 43.20
C GLN A 159 -8.96 4.97 42.76
N VAL A 160 -8.95 5.23 41.46
CA VAL A 160 -8.74 6.57 40.92
C VAL A 160 -10.03 6.99 40.24
N SER A 161 -10.80 7.83 40.93
CA SER A 161 -11.98 8.48 40.39
C SER A 161 -11.54 9.51 39.34
N VAL A 162 -11.68 9.16 38.07
CA VAL A 162 -11.73 10.14 36.98
C VAL A 162 -13.18 10.20 36.50
N SER A 163 -13.74 11.40 36.66
CA SER A 163 -15.10 11.79 36.30
C SER A 163 -15.47 11.40 34.87
N LEU A 164 -16.66 10.81 34.74
CA LEU A 164 -17.37 10.55 33.50
C LEU A 164 -17.44 11.81 32.62
N ALA A 165 -16.58 11.89 31.59
CA ALA A 165 -16.77 12.80 30.48
C ALA A 165 -17.56 12.06 29.40
N LYS A 166 -18.68 12.65 29.00
CA LYS A 166 -19.59 12.20 27.93
C LYS A 166 -18.86 11.58 26.74
N GLU A 167 -19.33 10.41 26.33
CA GLU A 167 -19.08 9.83 25.01
C GLU A 167 -19.33 10.89 23.93
N THR A 168 -18.30 11.19 23.14
CA THR A 168 -18.41 11.90 21.88
C THR A 168 -17.77 11.03 20.82
N THR A 169 -18.58 10.58 19.86
CA THR A 169 -18.13 9.95 18.62
C THR A 169 -17.04 10.83 17.97
N PRO A 170 -15.94 10.27 17.42
CA PRO A 170 -14.90 11.09 16.81
C PRO A 170 -15.46 11.82 15.57
N GLN A 171 -15.80 13.10 15.71
CA GLN A 171 -16.19 13.95 14.58
C GLN A 171 -14.95 14.69 14.05
N LEU A 172 -14.66 14.56 12.75
CA LEU A 172 -13.56 15.32 12.10
C LEU A 172 -13.86 16.84 12.05
N SER A 173 -15.14 17.22 12.03
CA SER A 173 -15.63 18.59 11.88
C SER A 173 -17.14 18.63 12.17
N THR A 174 -17.72 19.83 12.34
CA THR A 174 -19.17 19.98 12.57
C THR A 174 -19.98 19.78 11.27
N THR A 175 -21.25 19.35 11.37
CA THR A 175 -22.13 19.16 10.20
C THR A 175 -22.22 20.39 9.30
N ALA A 176 -22.22 21.59 9.88
CA ALA A 176 -22.26 22.86 9.13
C ALA A 176 -20.96 23.13 8.35
N GLN A 177 -19.80 22.79 8.92
CA GLN A 177 -18.51 22.94 8.24
C GLN A 177 -18.33 21.93 7.11
N ILE A 178 -18.82 20.69 7.31
CA ILE A 178 -18.83 19.66 6.26
C ILE A 178 -19.67 20.13 5.06
N GLU A 179 -20.86 20.70 5.30
CA GLU A 179 -21.73 21.22 4.24
C GLU A 179 -21.08 22.38 3.46
N LEU A 180 -20.40 23.30 4.14
CA LEU A 180 -19.65 24.39 3.48
C LEU A 180 -18.53 23.86 2.58
N VAL A 181 -17.84 22.80 3.01
CA VAL A 181 -16.75 22.18 2.24
C VAL A 181 -17.28 21.37 1.06
N GLU A 182 -18.35 20.59 1.24
CA GLU A 182 -19.00 19.86 0.15
C GLU A 182 -19.52 20.82 -0.93
N THR A 183 -20.26 21.85 -0.53
CA THR A 183 -20.88 22.80 -1.48
C THR A 183 -19.85 23.65 -2.23
N SER A 184 -18.79 24.09 -1.57
CA SER A 184 -17.70 24.82 -2.22
C SER A 184 -16.84 23.89 -3.10
N PHE A 185 -16.60 22.64 -2.71
CA PHE A 185 -15.84 21.68 -3.52
C PHE A 185 -16.56 21.31 -4.82
N GLU A 186 -17.89 21.19 -4.81
CA GLU A 186 -18.69 20.93 -6.03
C GLU A 186 -18.47 22.00 -7.11
N LYS A 187 -18.27 23.26 -6.72
CA LYS A 187 -17.96 24.35 -7.66
C LYS A 187 -16.57 24.18 -8.29
N ILE A 188 -15.61 23.64 -7.54
CA ILE A 188 -14.27 23.32 -8.04
C ILE A 188 -14.28 22.12 -9.00
N LYS A 189 -15.15 21.11 -8.80
CA LYS A 189 -15.23 19.92 -9.66
C LYS A 189 -15.43 20.28 -11.15
N LEU A 190 -16.14 21.37 -11.45
CA LEU A 190 -16.36 21.87 -12.82
C LEU A 190 -15.07 22.31 -13.54
N ARG A 191 -14.02 22.65 -12.79
CA ARG A 191 -12.72 23.12 -13.29
C ARG A 191 -11.55 22.36 -12.67
N ALA A 192 -11.78 21.12 -12.26
CA ALA A 192 -10.85 20.34 -11.45
C ALA A 192 -9.46 20.14 -12.08
N VAL A 193 -9.39 20.01 -13.41
CA VAL A 193 -8.12 19.86 -14.15
C VAL A 193 -7.29 21.14 -14.09
N GLU A 194 -7.93 22.29 -14.30
CA GLU A 194 -7.29 23.61 -14.23
C GLU A 194 -6.86 23.93 -12.79
N PHE A 195 -7.73 23.65 -11.83
CA PHE A 195 -7.48 23.83 -10.40
C PHE A 195 -6.20 23.11 -9.96
N VAL A 196 -6.07 21.82 -10.30
CA VAL A 196 -4.90 21.04 -9.89
C VAL A 196 -3.62 21.45 -10.63
N ALA A 197 -3.73 21.83 -11.90
CA ALA A 197 -2.60 22.37 -12.64
C ALA A 197 -2.09 23.67 -12.00
N SER A 198 -3.02 24.58 -11.67
CA SER A 198 -2.73 25.86 -10.99
C SER A 198 -2.10 25.64 -9.61
N PHE A 199 -2.57 24.66 -8.84
CA PHE A 199 -1.99 24.31 -7.55
C PHE A 199 -0.50 23.93 -7.70
N TYR A 200 -0.17 23.02 -8.61
CA TYR A 200 1.22 22.57 -8.80
C TYR A 200 2.12 23.66 -9.39
N GLU A 201 1.60 24.47 -10.29
CA GLU A 201 2.30 25.64 -10.83
C GLU A 201 2.66 26.61 -9.70
N ASN A 202 1.67 27.04 -8.91
CA ASN A 202 1.86 27.94 -7.78
C ASN A 202 2.78 27.37 -6.70
N LEU A 203 2.72 26.06 -6.44
CA LEU A 203 3.60 25.36 -5.49
C LEU A 203 5.06 25.43 -5.94
N PHE A 204 5.33 25.17 -7.22
CA PHE A 204 6.70 25.17 -7.76
C PHE A 204 7.26 26.57 -7.98
N GLU A 205 6.41 27.56 -8.22
CA GLU A 205 6.82 28.96 -8.30
C GLU A 205 7.14 29.53 -6.92
N THR A 206 6.27 29.28 -5.94
CA THR A 206 6.42 29.83 -4.58
C THR A 206 7.50 29.08 -3.78
N TYR A 207 7.59 27.77 -3.96
CA TYR A 207 8.55 26.90 -3.25
C TYR A 207 9.32 26.01 -4.24
N PRO A 208 10.30 26.56 -5.00
CA PRO A 208 11.01 25.82 -6.05
C PRO A 208 11.74 24.56 -5.58
N GLU A 209 12.08 24.47 -4.30
CA GLU A 209 12.66 23.29 -3.65
C GLU A 209 11.74 22.06 -3.72
N THR A 210 10.42 22.27 -3.71
CA THR A 210 9.43 21.19 -3.79
C THR A 210 9.46 20.49 -5.15
N LYS A 211 9.88 21.17 -6.22
CA LYS A 211 9.98 20.62 -7.58
C LYS A 211 10.87 19.38 -7.65
N ARG A 212 11.88 19.27 -6.78
CA ARG A 212 12.78 18.11 -6.71
C ARG A 212 12.07 16.83 -6.27
N LEU A 213 10.99 16.95 -5.51
CA LEU A 213 10.15 15.83 -5.07
C LEU A 213 9.38 15.19 -6.25
N PHE A 214 9.20 15.93 -7.35
CA PHE A 214 8.40 15.51 -8.51
C PHE A 214 9.23 15.22 -9.77
N GLY A 215 10.56 15.22 -9.69
CA GLY A 215 11.45 15.23 -10.86
C GLY A 215 11.38 14.02 -11.81
N LYS A 216 10.71 12.92 -11.44
CA LYS A 216 10.48 11.74 -12.29
C LYS A 216 8.99 11.39 -12.43
N ILE A 217 8.10 12.24 -11.92
CA ILE A 217 6.67 11.97 -11.83
C ILE A 217 5.96 12.57 -13.04
N ASP A 218 5.05 11.80 -13.62
CA ASP A 218 4.10 12.29 -14.62
C ASP A 218 3.11 13.25 -13.95
N MET A 219 3.21 14.53 -14.26
CA MET A 219 2.44 15.59 -13.59
C MET A 219 0.95 15.54 -13.93
N GLU A 220 0.56 14.96 -15.08
CA GLU A 220 -0.86 14.77 -15.39
C GLU A 220 -1.46 13.67 -14.52
N LYS A 221 -0.75 12.55 -14.36
CA LYS A 221 -1.14 11.48 -13.44
C LYS A 221 -1.12 11.92 -11.98
N GLN A 222 -0.12 12.70 -11.60
CA GLN A 222 -0.01 13.26 -10.26
C GLN A 222 -1.18 14.19 -9.94
N GLY A 223 -1.60 14.99 -10.92
CA GLY A 223 -2.78 15.84 -10.78
C GLY A 223 -4.06 15.02 -10.52
N LYS A 224 -4.25 13.92 -11.25
CA LYS A 224 -5.38 12.99 -11.02
C LYS A 224 -5.32 12.35 -9.62
N LYS A 225 -4.12 12.02 -9.12
CA LYS A 225 -3.94 11.50 -7.75
C LYS A 225 -4.34 12.52 -6.68
N LEU A 226 -3.94 13.78 -6.84
CA LEU A 226 -4.34 14.86 -5.92
C LEU A 226 -5.86 15.06 -5.93
N LEU A 227 -6.46 15.15 -7.12
CA LEU A 227 -7.90 15.34 -7.26
C LEU A 227 -8.70 14.20 -6.62
N ASN A 228 -8.33 12.94 -6.90
CA ASN A 228 -8.99 11.77 -6.31
C ASN A 228 -8.84 11.74 -4.79
N SER A 229 -7.71 12.21 -4.25
CA SER A 229 -7.49 12.30 -2.81
C SER A 229 -8.38 13.37 -2.17
N LEU A 230 -8.57 14.51 -2.83
CA LEU A 230 -9.49 15.56 -2.38
C LEU A 230 -10.95 15.11 -2.45
N ILE A 231 -11.34 14.39 -3.52
CA ILE A 231 -12.68 13.80 -3.63
C ILE A 231 -12.93 12.80 -2.50
N LEU A 232 -11.99 11.87 -2.28
CA LEU A 232 -12.08 10.87 -1.21
C LEU A 232 -12.17 11.52 0.18
N LEU A 233 -11.41 12.60 0.39
CA LEU A 233 -11.48 13.37 1.62
C LEU A 233 -12.87 13.95 1.83
N VAL A 234 -13.39 14.72 0.86
CA VAL A 234 -14.67 15.43 0.97
C VAL A 234 -15.84 14.45 1.11
N GLU A 235 -15.90 13.39 0.30
CA GLU A 235 -16.95 12.38 0.37
C GLU A 235 -16.89 11.55 1.67
N GLY A 236 -15.69 11.40 2.24
CA GLY A 236 -15.45 10.67 3.48
C GLY A 236 -15.71 11.47 4.77
N LEU A 237 -15.93 12.79 4.70
CA LEU A 237 -16.09 13.65 5.89
C LEU A 237 -17.26 13.24 6.78
N ARG A 238 -18.32 12.66 6.18
CA ARG A 238 -19.50 12.16 6.90
C ARG A 238 -19.33 10.76 7.49
N THR A 239 -18.22 10.09 7.19
CA THR A 239 -17.88 8.73 7.65
C THR A 239 -16.46 8.69 8.22
N PRO A 240 -16.21 9.36 9.36
CA PRO A 240 -14.87 9.52 9.93
C PRO A 240 -14.20 8.18 10.27
N GLU A 241 -14.99 7.15 10.61
CA GLU A 241 -14.50 5.81 10.97
C GLU A 241 -13.83 5.11 9.78
N ALA A 242 -14.30 5.37 8.56
CA ALA A 242 -13.74 4.82 7.33
C ALA A 242 -12.60 5.69 6.77
N LEU A 243 -12.68 7.01 6.97
CA LEU A 243 -11.72 7.97 6.41
C LEU A 243 -10.42 8.05 7.22
N ILE A 244 -10.48 7.98 8.57
CA ILE A 244 -9.31 8.12 9.44
C ILE A 244 -8.21 7.09 9.12
N PRO A 245 -8.50 5.78 8.98
CA PRO A 245 -7.47 4.79 8.66
C PRO A 245 -6.82 5.05 7.29
N VAL A 246 -7.60 5.50 6.31
CA VAL A 246 -7.13 5.82 4.96
C VAL A 246 -6.19 7.03 4.97
N LEU A 247 -6.51 8.06 5.75
CA LEU A 247 -5.63 9.24 5.92
C LEU A 247 -4.33 8.89 6.64
N LYS A 248 -4.38 8.04 7.68
CA LYS A 248 -3.18 7.55 8.36
C LYS A 248 -2.29 6.72 7.42
N ASP A 249 -2.86 5.81 6.65
CA ASP A 249 -2.13 5.02 5.65
C ASP A 249 -1.54 5.91 4.53
N LEU A 250 -2.30 6.91 4.07
CA LEU A 250 -1.80 7.90 3.12
C LEU A 250 -0.61 8.68 3.69
N GLY A 251 -0.67 9.06 4.96
CA GLY A 251 0.44 9.68 5.68
C GLY A 251 1.68 8.81 5.79
N ALA A 252 1.51 7.51 6.11
CA ALA A 252 2.60 6.54 6.12
C ALA A 252 3.29 6.42 4.75
N ARG A 253 2.51 6.44 3.66
CA ARG A 253 3.04 6.48 2.29
C ARG A 253 3.78 7.80 1.98
N HIS A 254 3.27 8.94 2.43
CA HIS A 254 3.94 10.23 2.24
C HIS A 254 5.30 10.29 2.94
N LYS A 255 5.43 9.71 4.14
CA LYS A 255 6.73 9.46 4.77
C LYS A 255 7.61 8.56 3.89
N GLY A 256 7.03 7.52 3.29
CA GLY A 256 7.68 6.64 2.31
C GLY A 256 8.23 7.37 1.07
N TYR A 257 7.58 8.47 0.66
CA TYR A 257 8.02 9.31 -0.47
C TYR A 257 9.11 10.33 -0.10
N GLY A 258 9.54 10.37 1.17
CA GLY A 258 10.56 11.31 1.64
C GLY A 258 10.01 12.71 1.96
N ILE A 259 8.69 12.85 2.15
CA ILE A 259 8.06 14.11 2.57
C ILE A 259 8.34 14.32 4.06
N VAL A 260 9.08 15.38 4.39
CA VAL A 260 9.25 15.84 5.78
C VAL A 260 8.05 16.68 6.22
N THR A 261 7.82 16.75 7.52
CA THR A 261 6.69 17.44 8.16
C THR A 261 6.58 18.92 7.75
N GLU A 262 7.73 19.53 7.45
CA GLU A 262 7.89 20.94 7.04
C GLU A 262 7.17 21.28 5.72
N TYR A 263 6.86 20.30 4.87
CA TYR A 263 6.16 20.55 3.60
C TYR A 263 4.65 20.68 3.74
N TYR A 264 4.04 20.18 4.82
CA TYR A 264 2.59 20.21 5.00
C TYR A 264 2.07 21.66 5.11
N PRO A 265 2.64 22.55 5.93
CA PRO A 265 2.21 23.95 5.96
C PRO A 265 2.30 24.66 4.60
N LEU A 266 3.37 24.41 3.82
CA LEU A 266 3.57 25.01 2.49
C LEU A 266 2.52 24.52 1.49
N VAL A 267 2.22 23.23 1.50
CA VAL A 267 1.15 22.63 0.67
C VAL A 267 -0.20 23.19 1.07
N GLY A 268 -0.46 23.34 2.38
CA GLY A 268 -1.69 23.93 2.90
C GLY A 268 -1.90 25.37 2.46
N GLU A 269 -0.87 26.21 2.54
CA GLU A 269 -0.92 27.60 2.07
C GLU A 269 -1.29 27.66 0.59
N ILE A 270 -0.58 26.93 -0.27
CA ILE A 270 -0.84 26.97 -1.72
C ILE A 270 -2.21 26.38 -2.07
N LEU A 271 -2.61 25.29 -1.42
CA LEU A 271 -3.89 24.66 -1.67
C LEU A 271 -5.06 25.59 -1.31
N LEU A 272 -5.01 26.21 -0.12
CA LEU A 272 -6.05 27.15 0.33
C LEU A 272 -6.10 28.41 -0.53
N ASN A 273 -4.95 28.96 -0.94
CA ASN A 273 -4.91 30.09 -1.87
C ASN A 273 -5.49 29.72 -3.25
N THR A 274 -5.20 28.51 -3.74
CA THR A 274 -5.77 28.02 -5.01
C THR A 274 -7.30 27.87 -4.91
N PHE A 275 -7.82 27.42 -3.76
CA PHE A 275 -9.27 27.43 -3.52
C PHE A 275 -9.85 28.84 -3.54
N ALA A 276 -9.18 29.81 -2.90
CA ALA A 276 -9.61 31.20 -2.90
C ALA A 276 -9.67 31.80 -4.33
N ASP A 277 -8.65 31.55 -5.16
CA ASP A 277 -8.58 32.05 -6.53
C ASP A 277 -9.70 31.51 -7.43
N TYR A 278 -10.11 30.25 -7.21
CA TYR A 278 -11.13 29.59 -8.01
C TYR A 278 -12.56 29.81 -7.49
N LEU A 279 -12.74 29.99 -6.18
CA LEU A 279 -14.05 30.26 -5.58
C LEU A 279 -14.41 31.75 -5.60
N GLN A 280 -13.42 32.65 -5.55
CA GLN A 280 -13.62 34.11 -5.64
C GLN A 280 -14.67 34.59 -4.62
N GLU A 281 -15.81 35.10 -5.09
CA GLU A 281 -16.92 35.57 -4.24
C GLU A 281 -17.50 34.47 -3.34
N ASP A 282 -17.32 33.20 -3.69
CA ASP A 282 -17.74 32.04 -2.90
C ASP A 282 -16.72 31.65 -1.79
N TRP A 283 -15.54 32.27 -1.75
CA TRP A 283 -14.55 32.09 -0.68
C TRP A 283 -14.84 33.01 0.51
N THR A 284 -15.93 32.73 1.22
CA THR A 284 -16.32 33.49 2.41
C THR A 284 -15.41 33.15 3.61
N PRO A 285 -15.36 33.98 4.67
CA PRO A 285 -14.60 33.66 5.89
C PRO A 285 -14.97 32.30 6.50
N GLU A 286 -16.25 31.92 6.43
CA GLU A 286 -16.76 30.64 6.93
C GLU A 286 -16.26 29.47 6.09
N VAL A 287 -16.26 29.61 4.76
CA VAL A 287 -15.72 28.60 3.82
C VAL A 287 -14.22 28.44 4.01
N ALA A 288 -13.49 29.56 4.10
CA ALA A 288 -12.05 29.56 4.33
C ALA A 288 -11.67 28.88 5.65
N GLN A 289 -12.42 29.17 6.72
CA GLN A 289 -12.20 28.58 8.02
C GLN A 289 -12.52 27.08 8.03
N ALA A 290 -13.58 26.65 7.35
CA ALA A 290 -13.93 25.23 7.22
C ALA A 290 -12.85 24.42 6.47
N TRP A 291 -12.35 24.94 5.35
CA TRP A 291 -11.25 24.29 4.61
C TRP A 291 -9.94 24.26 5.39
N LEU A 292 -9.61 25.33 6.11
CA LEU A 292 -8.42 25.38 6.96
C LEU A 292 -8.46 24.32 8.06
N GLU A 293 -9.61 24.17 8.71
CA GLU A 293 -9.80 23.15 9.76
C GLU A 293 -9.70 21.73 9.20
N ILE A 294 -10.36 21.45 8.08
CA ILE A 294 -10.30 20.12 7.44
C ILE A 294 -8.89 19.80 6.98
N TYR A 295 -8.20 20.77 6.37
CA TYR A 295 -6.81 20.59 5.97
C TYR A 295 -5.92 20.28 7.18
N THR A 296 -6.06 21.04 8.26
CA THR A 296 -5.28 20.88 9.50
C THR A 296 -5.55 19.53 10.17
N THR A 297 -6.82 19.11 10.24
CA THR A 297 -7.19 17.80 10.79
C THR A 297 -6.63 16.67 9.91
N THR A 298 -6.72 16.81 8.59
CA THR A 298 -6.22 15.82 7.63
C THR A 298 -4.70 15.70 7.70
N SER A 299 -3.97 16.81 7.70
CA SER A 299 -2.51 16.83 7.82
C SER A 299 -2.07 16.21 9.14
N ASN A 300 -2.76 16.49 10.25
CA ASN A 300 -2.46 15.89 11.55
C ASN A 300 -2.70 14.38 11.58
N LEU A 301 -3.76 13.88 10.95
CA LEU A 301 -4.00 12.43 10.81
C LEU A 301 -2.94 11.77 9.92
N MET A 302 -2.54 12.42 8.83
CA MET A 302 -1.44 11.94 7.98
C MET A 302 -0.10 11.93 8.71
N LEU A 303 0.20 12.97 9.50
CA LEU A 303 1.40 13.05 10.34
C LEU A 303 1.37 11.96 11.43
N GLU A 304 0.22 11.71 12.03
CA GLU A 304 0.04 10.62 12.99
C GLU A 304 0.28 9.26 12.34
N GLY A 305 -0.27 9.02 11.15
CA GLY A 305 -0.01 7.80 10.37
C GLY A 305 1.45 7.67 9.91
N ALA A 306 2.16 8.79 9.73
CA ALA A 306 3.60 8.82 9.51
C ALA A 306 4.42 8.56 10.80
N GLY A 307 3.79 8.41 11.96
CA GLY A 307 4.46 8.21 13.24
C GLY A 307 5.13 9.47 13.80
N VAL A 308 4.60 10.65 13.44
CA VAL A 308 5.05 11.95 13.97
C VAL A 308 4.28 12.23 15.28
N GLY A 309 5.02 12.42 16.38
CA GLY A 309 4.44 12.64 17.71
C GLY A 309 3.64 13.95 17.84
N VAL A 310 2.76 14.01 18.83
CA VAL A 310 1.80 15.12 19.06
C VAL A 310 2.49 16.49 19.18
N ALA A 311 3.73 16.55 19.69
CA ALA A 311 4.49 17.78 19.87
C ALA A 311 5.04 18.38 18.56
N VAL A 312 5.04 17.62 17.46
CA VAL A 312 5.56 18.02 16.12
C VAL A 312 4.41 18.22 15.11
N LYS A 313 3.15 18.12 15.58
CA LYS A 313 1.95 18.37 14.76
C LYS A 313 1.96 19.82 14.24
N SER A 314 1.55 20.00 12.98
CA SER A 314 1.87 21.15 12.12
C SER A 314 1.51 22.52 12.71
N GLU A 315 2.34 23.53 12.44
CA GLU A 315 1.92 24.94 12.49
C GLU A 315 0.72 25.14 11.56
N LYS A 316 -0.31 25.85 12.04
CA LYS A 316 -1.52 26.11 11.27
C LYS A 316 -1.14 26.90 10.00
N PRO A 317 -1.55 26.48 8.80
CA PRO A 317 -1.28 27.25 7.59
C PRO A 317 -1.79 28.68 7.75
N GLU A 318 -0.95 29.67 7.44
CA GLU A 318 -1.33 31.07 7.50
C GLU A 318 -2.11 31.42 6.23
N ILE A 319 -3.39 31.79 6.39
CA ILE A 319 -4.12 32.40 5.28
C ILE A 319 -3.56 33.81 5.15
N LYS A 320 -2.67 34.04 4.18
CA LYS A 320 -2.34 35.41 3.79
C LYS A 320 -3.65 36.08 3.41
N ALA A 321 -4.03 37.11 4.18
CA ALA A 321 -5.23 37.86 3.95
C ALA A 321 -5.21 38.42 2.52
N ILE A 322 -5.89 37.72 1.61
CA ILE A 322 -6.31 38.30 0.34
C ILE A 322 -7.23 39.46 0.76
N PRO A 323 -7.01 40.69 0.28
CA PRO A 323 -7.83 41.82 0.66
C PRO A 323 -9.27 41.45 0.34
N PHE A 324 -10.13 41.42 1.36
CA PHE A 324 -11.57 41.44 1.13
C PHE A 324 -11.83 42.62 0.20
N PRO A 325 -12.47 42.44 -0.97
CA PRO A 325 -12.94 43.57 -1.73
C PRO A 325 -13.90 44.31 -0.83
N SER A 326 -13.43 45.43 -0.28
CA SER A 326 -14.30 46.43 0.29
C SER A 326 -15.35 46.76 -0.75
N THR A 327 -16.59 46.79 -0.32
CA THR A 327 -17.77 47.18 -1.08
C THR A 327 -17.59 48.52 -1.79
N THR A 328 -16.98 48.50 -2.97
CA THR A 328 -17.06 49.53 -3.99
C THR A 328 -16.77 48.86 -5.32
N GLY A 329 -17.83 48.66 -6.11
CA GLY A 329 -17.75 47.96 -7.37
C GLY A 329 -16.85 48.65 -8.38
N GLU A 330 -16.04 47.88 -9.07
CA GLU A 330 -15.59 48.18 -10.43
C GLU A 330 -15.28 46.88 -11.15
N THR A 331 -15.95 46.69 -12.29
CA THR A 331 -15.88 45.53 -13.17
C THR A 331 -14.64 45.57 -14.05
N VAL A 332 -13.88 44.48 -14.16
CA VAL A 332 -12.95 44.29 -15.30
C VAL A 332 -12.95 42.83 -15.76
N SER A 333 -13.39 42.64 -17.01
CA SER A 333 -13.46 41.37 -17.75
C SER A 333 -12.08 40.80 -18.16
N PRO A 334 -11.98 39.48 -18.41
CA PRO A 334 -10.74 38.86 -18.86
C PRO A 334 -10.51 39.05 -20.37
N LYS A 335 -9.30 39.49 -20.76
CA LYS A 335 -8.88 39.61 -22.17
C LYS A 335 -8.25 38.30 -22.67
N ALA A 336 -8.81 37.81 -23.78
CA ALA A 336 -8.25 36.75 -24.62
C ALA A 336 -6.96 37.19 -25.34
N GLY A 337 -5.99 36.28 -25.48
CA GLY A 337 -4.71 36.53 -26.15
C GLY A 337 -4.11 35.31 -26.85
N LYS A 338 -4.63 35.03 -28.06
CA LYS A 338 -4.02 34.39 -29.26
C LYS A 338 -2.84 33.41 -29.12
N MET A 339 -3.09 32.16 -29.56
CA MET A 339 -2.10 31.22 -30.11
C MET A 339 -1.37 31.81 -31.33
N GLY A 340 -0.04 31.73 -31.32
CA GLY A 340 0.83 31.89 -32.48
C GLY A 340 1.68 30.63 -32.65
N THR A 341 1.59 30.01 -33.82
CA THR A 341 2.37 28.85 -34.27
C THR A 341 3.77 29.29 -34.73
N GLY A 342 4.80 28.47 -34.45
CA GLY A 342 6.15 28.70 -34.97
C GLY A 342 7.11 27.55 -34.66
N ASN A 343 7.23 26.60 -35.60
CA ASN A 343 8.30 25.60 -35.66
C ASN A 343 9.66 26.27 -35.94
N THR A 344 10.72 25.91 -35.21
CA THR A 344 12.09 25.72 -35.75
C THR A 344 12.94 24.86 -34.82
N THR A 345 13.79 24.00 -35.39
CA THR A 345 14.83 23.18 -34.72
C THR A 345 16.21 23.54 -35.32
N PRO A 346 17.36 23.05 -34.81
CA PRO A 346 18.28 23.80 -33.94
C PRO A 346 19.61 24.20 -34.62
N GLY A 347 20.21 25.32 -34.21
CA GLY A 347 21.53 25.78 -34.63
C GLY A 347 22.65 25.44 -33.64
N GLN A 348 23.70 24.77 -34.14
CA GLN A 348 24.97 24.52 -33.46
C GLN A 348 25.65 25.84 -33.05
N HIS A 349 26.06 25.97 -31.79
CA HIS A 349 26.99 27.01 -31.35
C HIS A 349 28.36 26.41 -31.01
N ASN A 350 29.36 26.81 -31.80
CA ASN A 350 30.79 26.59 -31.54
C ASN A 350 31.22 27.35 -30.27
N LEU A 351 31.67 26.62 -29.25
CA LEU A 351 32.23 27.19 -28.01
C LEU A 351 33.59 27.85 -28.30
N SER A 352 33.79 29.07 -27.78
CA SER A 352 34.97 29.91 -28.03
C SER A 352 36.30 29.26 -27.58
N PRO A 353 37.47 29.67 -28.14
CA PRO A 353 38.77 29.10 -27.79
C PRO A 353 39.10 29.17 -26.30
N VAL A 354 38.67 30.25 -25.63
CA VAL A 354 38.82 30.46 -24.18
C VAL A 354 37.98 29.45 -23.39
N LEU A 355 36.76 29.16 -23.85
CA LEU A 355 35.88 28.19 -23.21
C LEU A 355 36.35 26.75 -23.43
N ARG A 356 37.00 26.44 -24.56
CA ARG A 356 37.67 25.15 -24.80
C ARG A 356 38.87 24.94 -23.88
N LEU A 357 39.65 25.98 -23.62
CA LEU A 357 40.79 25.94 -22.70
C LEU A 357 40.33 25.75 -21.24
N ILE A 358 39.26 26.46 -20.84
CA ILE A 358 38.61 26.31 -19.53
C ILE A 358 38.01 24.91 -19.36
N LEU A 359 37.35 24.37 -20.39
CA LEU A 359 36.81 23.00 -20.39
C LEU A 359 37.91 21.91 -20.38
N GLN A 360 39.08 22.16 -20.97
CA GLN A 360 40.22 21.23 -20.91
C GLN A 360 40.89 21.21 -19.53
N LEU A 361 40.93 22.33 -18.82
CA LEU A 361 41.47 22.41 -17.45
C LEU A 361 40.50 21.84 -16.39
N ILE A 362 39.19 21.86 -16.64
CA ILE A 362 38.16 21.36 -15.72
C ILE A 362 37.82 19.87 -15.93
N LYS A 363 38.06 19.32 -17.13
CA LYS A 363 37.77 17.90 -17.46
C LYS A 363 38.45 16.88 -16.53
N PRO A 364 39.74 17.02 -16.14
CA PRO A 364 40.38 16.09 -15.22
C PRO A 364 39.74 16.12 -13.83
N ILE A 365 39.34 17.31 -13.37
CA ILE A 365 38.70 17.55 -12.07
C ILE A 365 37.27 16.98 -12.08
N GLN A 366 36.50 17.20 -13.14
CA GLN A 366 35.15 16.63 -13.30
C GLN A 366 35.16 15.10 -13.42
N ASN A 367 36.12 14.53 -14.15
CA ASN A 367 36.21 13.08 -14.30
C ASN A 367 36.68 12.41 -13.01
N SER A 368 37.62 13.02 -12.27
CA SER A 368 38.05 12.53 -10.96
C SER A 368 36.94 12.67 -9.91
N PHE A 369 36.15 13.75 -9.94
CA PHE A 369 35.00 13.95 -9.05
C PHE A 369 33.87 12.97 -9.35
N LYS A 370 33.58 12.69 -10.63
CA LYS A 370 32.57 11.72 -11.06
C LYS A 370 32.97 10.28 -10.74
N TYR A 371 34.25 9.94 -10.89
CA TYR A 371 34.82 8.65 -10.49
C TYR A 371 34.76 8.44 -8.96
N SER A 372 35.13 9.46 -8.19
CA SER A 372 35.03 9.44 -6.73
C SER A 372 33.57 9.35 -6.26
N LEU A 373 32.64 10.07 -6.89
CA LEU A 373 31.21 10.03 -6.56
C LEU A 373 30.58 8.67 -6.87
N GLN A 374 30.98 8.02 -7.97
CA GLN A 374 30.56 6.64 -8.27
C GLN A 374 31.07 5.65 -7.24
N LYS A 375 32.34 5.76 -6.82
CA LYS A 375 32.90 4.93 -5.75
C LYS A 375 32.18 5.13 -4.42
N ILE A 376 31.85 6.38 -4.07
CA ILE A 376 31.08 6.70 -2.85
C ILE A 376 29.66 6.13 -2.94
N ASN A 377 28.99 6.26 -4.09
CA ASN A 377 27.66 5.69 -4.29
C ASN A 377 27.69 4.16 -4.19
N GLN A 378 28.64 3.50 -4.85
CA GLN A 378 28.78 2.05 -4.77
C GLN A 378 29.07 1.59 -3.34
N TRP A 379 30.02 2.23 -2.68
CA TRP A 379 30.35 1.98 -1.28
C TRP A 379 29.14 2.19 -0.35
N PHE A 380 28.34 3.23 -0.58
CA PHE A 380 27.14 3.53 0.22
C PHE A 380 26.11 2.39 0.15
N TRP A 381 25.91 1.80 -1.03
CA TRP A 381 24.96 0.69 -1.20
C TRP A 381 25.53 -0.64 -0.70
N GLU A 382 26.81 -0.93 -0.94
CA GLU A 382 27.45 -2.23 -0.61
C GLU A 382 27.88 -2.35 0.87
N SER A 383 28.11 -1.23 1.56
CA SER A 383 28.62 -1.26 2.94
C SER A 383 27.56 -1.61 3.97
N PRO A 384 27.92 -2.22 5.13
CA PRO A 384 27.00 -2.45 6.24
C PRO A 384 26.38 -1.15 6.77
N THR A 385 25.10 -1.19 7.15
CA THR A 385 24.34 -0.02 7.64
C THR A 385 25.01 0.67 8.83
N TRP A 386 25.57 -0.09 9.77
CA TRP A 386 26.28 0.45 10.93
C TRP A 386 27.55 1.24 10.54
N LEU A 387 28.27 0.79 9.52
CA LEU A 387 29.49 1.45 9.03
C LEU A 387 29.15 2.77 8.34
N VAL A 388 28.07 2.77 7.54
CA VAL A 388 27.55 3.97 6.89
C VAL A 388 27.06 4.99 7.93
N ALA A 389 26.37 4.54 8.98
CA ALA A 389 25.92 5.39 10.08
C ALA A 389 27.09 6.10 10.79
N LEU A 390 28.14 5.34 11.15
CA LEU A 390 29.33 5.90 11.80
C LEU A 390 30.03 6.97 10.96
N ILE A 391 30.16 6.74 9.66
CA ILE A 391 30.81 7.67 8.75
C ILE A 391 29.97 8.92 8.52
N ILE A 392 28.65 8.79 8.36
CA ILE A 392 27.74 9.94 8.23
C ILE A 392 27.80 10.81 9.48
N VAL A 393 27.68 10.20 10.67
CA VAL A 393 27.74 10.94 11.94
C VAL A 393 29.10 11.64 12.08
N SER A 394 30.19 10.96 11.75
CA SER A 394 31.55 11.55 11.78
C SER A 394 31.69 12.74 10.83
N ILE A 395 31.12 12.65 9.62
CA ILE A 395 31.12 13.74 8.63
C ILE A 395 30.26 14.92 9.12
N LEU A 396 29.07 14.67 9.67
CA LEU A 396 28.17 15.70 10.17
C LEU A 396 28.74 16.43 11.38
N VAL A 397 29.36 15.71 12.32
CA VAL A 397 30.09 16.28 13.46
C VAL A 397 31.29 17.09 12.97
N GLY A 398 32.06 16.57 12.00
CA GLY A 398 33.17 17.31 11.38
C GLY A 398 32.72 18.61 10.72
N LEU A 399 31.60 18.58 9.99
CA LEU A 399 30.97 19.74 9.36
C LEU A 399 30.50 20.77 10.39
N LEU A 400 29.95 20.34 11.52
CA LEU A 400 29.57 21.22 12.62
C LEU A 400 30.79 21.96 13.20
N LEU A 401 31.90 21.24 13.44
CA LEU A 401 33.11 21.80 14.04
C LEU A 401 33.82 22.86 13.17
N ILE A 402 33.66 22.80 11.85
CA ILE A 402 34.25 23.76 10.90
C ILE A 402 33.28 24.87 10.47
N SER A 403 32.02 24.81 10.91
CA SER A 403 31.00 25.77 10.52
C SER A 403 31.10 27.07 11.34
N PRO A 404 31.00 28.26 10.71
CA PRO A 404 31.00 29.53 11.44
C PRO A 404 29.83 29.63 12.41
N GLU A 405 30.07 30.23 13.58
CA GLU A 405 29.01 30.48 14.58
C GLU A 405 27.87 31.31 13.96
N GLY A 406 26.63 30.85 14.16
CA GLY A 406 25.42 31.47 13.59
C GLY A 406 25.12 31.11 12.13
N SER A 407 25.97 30.33 11.46
CA SER A 407 25.68 29.82 10.11
C SER A 407 24.49 28.85 10.12
N PHE A 408 23.82 28.74 8.98
CA PHE A 408 22.71 27.79 8.80
C PHE A 408 23.12 26.35 9.16
N VAL A 409 24.33 25.93 8.77
CA VAL A 409 24.87 24.59 9.08
C VAL A 409 25.07 24.42 10.59
N ALA A 410 25.59 25.42 11.29
CA ALA A 410 25.73 25.39 12.74
C ALA A 410 24.38 25.41 13.48
N ARG A 411 23.34 26.03 12.92
CA ARG A 411 21.97 25.99 13.48
C ARG A 411 21.31 24.63 13.26
N VAL A 412 21.46 24.04 12.07
CA VAL A 412 20.85 22.76 11.70
C VAL A 412 21.56 21.57 12.34
N LEU A 413 22.89 21.58 12.44
CA LEU A 413 23.68 20.50 13.03
C LEU A 413 24.02 20.73 14.51
N GLY A 414 23.81 21.95 15.04
CA GLY A 414 24.18 22.32 16.41
C GLY A 414 23.33 21.66 17.50
N ALA A 415 22.19 21.09 17.14
CA ALA A 415 21.43 20.19 17.99
C ALA A 415 21.80 18.73 17.66
N VAL A 416 22.04 17.90 18.68
CA VAL A 416 22.27 16.45 18.54
C VAL A 416 21.13 15.78 17.74
N GLU A 417 19.92 16.32 17.85
CA GLU A 417 18.74 15.92 17.08
C GLU A 417 18.91 16.14 15.57
N GLY A 418 19.51 17.25 15.13
CA GLY A 418 19.70 17.55 13.70
C GLY A 418 20.67 16.59 13.01
N ILE A 419 21.76 16.20 13.70
CA ILE A 419 22.69 15.17 13.21
C ILE A 419 21.98 13.81 13.12
N SER A 420 21.16 13.49 14.13
CA SER A 420 20.42 12.22 14.21
C SER A 420 19.34 12.11 13.12
N ILE A 421 18.61 13.18 12.83
CA ILE A 421 17.59 13.24 11.78
C ILE A 421 18.21 13.06 10.39
N ILE A 422 19.31 13.76 10.10
CA ILE A 422 20.00 13.65 8.80
C ILE A 422 20.61 12.25 8.64
N ALA A 423 21.19 11.69 9.69
CA ALA A 423 21.66 10.30 9.68
C ALA A 423 20.51 9.31 9.44
N ALA A 424 19.38 9.47 10.13
CA ALA A 424 18.20 8.62 9.97
C ALA A 424 17.61 8.69 8.55
N LEU A 425 17.51 9.88 7.95
CA LEU A 425 17.07 10.06 6.56
C LEU A 425 17.98 9.34 5.56
N ILE A 426 19.30 9.46 5.74
CA ILE A 426 20.26 8.81 4.84
C ILE A 426 20.23 7.28 5.01
N LEU A 427 20.14 6.78 6.24
CA LEU A 427 19.99 5.34 6.51
C LEU A 427 18.65 4.80 6.00
N TYR A 428 17.58 5.60 6.12
CA TYR A 428 16.28 5.27 5.56
C TYR A 428 16.35 5.10 4.03
N VAL A 429 17.07 5.98 3.31
CA VAL A 429 17.31 5.83 1.87
C VAL A 429 18.14 4.58 1.56
N LYS A 430 19.17 4.30 2.37
CA LYS A 430 20.01 3.10 2.22
C LYS A 430 19.20 1.80 2.30
N GLU A 431 18.21 1.75 3.17
CA GLU A 431 17.40 0.55 3.43
C GLU A 431 16.24 0.34 2.44
N ILE A 432 16.02 1.24 1.46
CA ILE A 432 14.97 1.10 0.44
C ILE A 432 14.97 -0.30 -0.23
N PRO A 433 16.12 -0.84 -0.68
CA PRO A 433 16.14 -2.15 -1.34
C PRO A 433 15.66 -3.28 -0.42
N ASP A 434 16.03 -3.25 0.85
CA ASP A 434 15.66 -4.30 1.80
C ASP A 434 14.21 -4.17 2.25
N ARG A 435 13.68 -2.94 2.40
CA ARG A 435 12.25 -2.73 2.63
C ARG A 435 11.40 -3.18 1.44
N LYS A 436 11.87 -2.96 0.21
CA LYS A 436 11.19 -3.48 -0.99
C LYS A 436 11.16 -5.00 -1.01
N LYS A 437 12.28 -5.67 -0.70
CA LYS A 437 12.31 -7.14 -0.58
C LYS A 437 11.34 -7.64 0.48
N GLU A 438 11.30 -7.00 1.65
CA GLU A 438 10.37 -7.37 2.72
C GLU A 438 8.91 -7.17 2.31
N PHE A 439 8.60 -6.06 1.62
CA PHE A 439 7.28 -5.81 1.06
C PHE A 439 6.88 -6.90 0.05
N HIS A 440 7.78 -7.25 -0.88
CA HIS A 440 7.54 -8.32 -1.84
C HIS A 440 7.32 -9.66 -1.15
N TYR A 441 8.12 -9.99 -0.13
CA TYR A 441 7.95 -11.19 0.66
C TYR A 441 6.58 -11.25 1.35
N GLN A 442 6.13 -10.15 1.94
CA GLN A 442 4.82 -10.07 2.58
C GLN A 442 3.68 -10.21 1.56
N ALA A 443 3.80 -9.56 0.40
CA ALA A 443 2.82 -9.67 -0.67
C ALA A 443 2.70 -11.12 -1.18
N TRP A 444 3.83 -11.80 -1.43
CA TRP A 444 3.84 -13.22 -1.80
C TRP A 444 3.26 -14.11 -0.70
N SER A 445 3.57 -13.85 0.58
CA SER A 445 2.98 -14.58 1.70
C SER A 445 1.45 -14.43 1.76
N VAL A 446 0.90 -13.28 1.40
CA VAL A 446 -0.56 -13.07 1.33
C VAL A 446 -1.18 -13.86 0.17
N ILE A 447 -0.49 -13.89 -0.98
CA ILE A 447 -0.94 -14.63 -2.16
C ILE A 447 -0.98 -16.14 -1.88
N ASP A 448 0.11 -16.68 -1.32
CA ASP A 448 0.28 -18.09 -1.00
C ASP A 448 -0.59 -18.53 0.18
N GLY A 449 -0.72 -17.68 1.20
CA GLY A 449 -1.56 -17.95 2.37
C GLY A 449 -3.04 -18.06 2.04
N ALA A 450 -3.48 -17.47 0.93
CA ALA A 450 -4.87 -17.59 0.46
C ALA A 450 -5.09 -18.83 -0.43
N ASN A 451 -4.13 -19.77 -0.55
CA ASN A 451 -4.30 -20.94 -1.41
C ASN A 451 -5.55 -21.75 -1.03
N GLY A 452 -6.31 -22.21 -2.03
CA GLY A 452 -7.64 -22.81 -1.84
C GLY A 452 -8.77 -21.81 -1.53
N VAL A 453 -8.46 -20.56 -1.16
CA VAL A 453 -9.44 -19.49 -0.97
C VAL A 453 -9.75 -18.84 -2.31
N LYS A 454 -11.02 -18.94 -2.74
CA LYS A 454 -11.47 -18.36 -4.02
C LYS A 454 -11.53 -16.84 -3.99
N VAL A 455 -12.03 -16.23 -2.91
CA VAL A 455 -12.20 -14.77 -2.82
C VAL A 455 -11.25 -14.21 -1.77
N SER A 456 -10.30 -13.37 -2.18
CA SER A 456 -9.37 -12.70 -1.27
C SER A 456 -9.05 -11.30 -1.79
N PRO A 457 -9.63 -10.23 -1.20
CA PRO A 457 -9.29 -8.85 -1.53
C PRO A 457 -7.81 -8.54 -1.26
N ALA A 458 -7.25 -9.10 -0.19
CA ALA A 458 -5.84 -8.92 0.16
C ALA A 458 -4.91 -9.49 -0.91
N ARG A 459 -5.26 -10.65 -1.51
CA ARG A 459 -4.53 -11.21 -2.65
C ARG A 459 -4.57 -10.27 -3.86
N ILE A 460 -5.73 -9.69 -4.16
CA ILE A 460 -5.89 -8.77 -5.29
C ILE A 460 -4.96 -7.56 -5.12
N ILE A 461 -4.98 -6.93 -3.95
CA ILE A 461 -4.10 -5.79 -3.64
C ILE A 461 -2.63 -6.20 -3.76
N ALA A 462 -2.24 -7.32 -3.15
CA ALA A 462 -0.86 -7.82 -3.22
C ALA A 462 -0.39 -8.06 -4.66
N LEU A 463 -1.22 -8.66 -5.52
CA LEU A 463 -0.89 -8.88 -6.93
C LEU A 463 -0.72 -7.55 -7.69
N GLN A 464 -1.59 -6.57 -7.42
CA GLN A 464 -1.53 -5.26 -8.06
C GLN A 464 -0.29 -4.47 -7.64
N ASP A 465 0.04 -4.49 -6.34
CA ASP A 465 1.21 -3.81 -5.81
C ASP A 465 2.52 -4.43 -6.35
N LEU A 466 2.60 -5.77 -6.40
CA LEU A 466 3.72 -6.47 -7.02
C LEU A 466 3.87 -6.08 -8.49
N ASN A 467 2.76 -6.00 -9.23
CA ASN A 467 2.78 -5.58 -10.62
C ASN A 467 3.20 -4.11 -10.80
N GLU A 468 2.75 -3.20 -9.92
CA GLU A 468 3.16 -1.79 -9.93
C GLU A 468 4.67 -1.64 -9.66
N ASP A 469 5.23 -2.49 -8.81
CA ASP A 469 6.68 -2.57 -8.55
C ASP A 469 7.48 -3.28 -9.65
N GLY A 470 6.82 -3.80 -10.69
CA GLY A 470 7.45 -4.52 -11.80
C GLY A 470 7.96 -5.90 -11.43
N VAL A 471 7.43 -6.50 -10.35
CA VAL A 471 7.73 -7.87 -9.97
C VAL A 471 7.03 -8.82 -10.94
N ALA A 472 7.79 -9.78 -11.49
CA ALA A 472 7.21 -10.80 -12.35
C ALA A 472 6.27 -11.70 -11.55
N LEU A 473 5.08 -11.97 -12.11
CA LEU A 473 4.05 -12.85 -11.56
C LEU A 473 4.02 -14.19 -12.33
N ASN A 474 5.15 -14.55 -12.96
CA ASN A 474 5.27 -15.77 -13.73
C ASN A 474 5.22 -16.98 -12.79
N ASN A 475 4.71 -18.12 -13.27
CA ASN A 475 4.47 -19.33 -12.49
C ASN A 475 3.48 -19.19 -11.32
N LEU A 476 2.73 -18.09 -11.24
CA LEU A 476 1.71 -17.89 -10.21
C LEU A 476 0.67 -19.03 -10.24
N ASP A 477 0.48 -19.72 -9.10
CA ASP A 477 -0.43 -20.87 -9.00
C ASP A 477 -1.65 -20.56 -8.12
N ILE A 478 -2.73 -20.05 -8.73
CA ILE A 478 -3.97 -19.66 -8.03
C ILE A 478 -5.24 -20.10 -8.77
N PRO A 479 -5.42 -21.42 -9.01
CA PRO A 479 -6.58 -21.93 -9.74
C PRO A 479 -7.89 -21.62 -8.99
N GLY A 480 -8.90 -21.18 -9.74
CA GLY A 480 -10.24 -20.89 -9.20
C GLY A 480 -10.34 -19.59 -8.41
N ALA A 481 -9.30 -18.75 -8.40
CA ALA A 481 -9.32 -17.46 -7.73
C ALA A 481 -10.30 -16.49 -8.40
N LYS A 482 -11.02 -15.70 -7.60
CA LYS A 482 -11.85 -14.58 -8.06
C LYS A 482 -11.02 -13.30 -8.03
N LEU A 483 -10.72 -12.81 -9.23
CA LEU A 483 -9.88 -11.65 -9.54
C LEU A 483 -10.66 -10.68 -10.45
N VAL A 484 -11.96 -10.55 -10.20
CA VAL A 484 -12.88 -9.73 -11.00
C VAL A 484 -12.39 -8.27 -11.00
N ARG A 485 -12.28 -7.67 -12.19
CA ARG A 485 -11.80 -6.29 -12.41
C ARG A 485 -10.38 -6.02 -11.92
N ILE A 486 -9.54 -7.06 -11.77
CA ILE A 486 -8.15 -6.85 -11.37
C ILE A 486 -7.41 -6.01 -12.43
N ASN A 487 -6.55 -5.11 -11.96
CA ASN A 487 -5.74 -4.23 -12.80
C ASN A 487 -4.28 -4.72 -12.82
N LEU A 488 -3.90 -5.45 -13.87
CA LEU A 488 -2.57 -6.05 -14.07
C LEU A 488 -1.99 -5.71 -15.47
N PRO A 489 -1.93 -4.43 -15.85
CA PRO A 489 -1.39 -4.02 -17.14
C PRO A 489 0.09 -4.38 -17.20
N LYS A 490 0.55 -4.90 -18.34
CA LYS A 490 1.94 -5.31 -18.60
C LYS A 490 2.49 -6.39 -17.67
N ALA A 491 1.63 -7.04 -16.89
CA ALA A 491 2.06 -8.08 -15.95
C ALA A 491 2.71 -9.25 -16.69
N ASP A 492 3.80 -9.77 -16.14
CA ASP A 492 4.35 -11.05 -16.57
C ASP A 492 3.64 -12.18 -15.81
N LEU A 493 2.68 -12.82 -16.45
CA LEU A 493 1.92 -13.98 -15.98
C LEU A 493 2.27 -15.23 -16.80
N SER A 494 3.48 -15.26 -17.40
CA SER A 494 3.92 -16.43 -18.15
C SER A 494 3.94 -17.67 -17.26
N GLU A 495 3.50 -18.80 -17.82
CA GLU A 495 3.44 -20.09 -17.12
C GLU A 495 2.52 -20.10 -15.87
N ALA A 496 1.75 -19.04 -15.61
CA ALA A 496 0.83 -18.98 -14.48
C ALA A 496 -0.32 -19.99 -14.63
N ASN A 497 -0.76 -20.57 -13.52
CA ASN A 497 -1.95 -21.40 -13.43
C ASN A 497 -3.14 -20.60 -12.88
N LEU A 498 -4.00 -20.18 -13.80
CA LEU A 498 -5.25 -19.46 -13.54
C LEU A 498 -6.46 -20.31 -13.98
N THR A 499 -6.29 -21.63 -13.99
CA THR A 499 -7.34 -22.59 -14.37
C THR A 499 -8.60 -22.35 -13.54
N LYS A 500 -9.76 -22.20 -14.21
CA LYS A 500 -11.08 -21.91 -13.59
C LYS A 500 -11.17 -20.59 -12.81
N SER A 501 -10.18 -19.71 -12.88
CA SER A 501 -10.21 -18.41 -12.21
C SER A 501 -11.20 -17.45 -12.88
N ASP A 502 -11.66 -16.46 -12.13
CA ASP A 502 -12.60 -15.44 -12.58
C ASP A 502 -11.92 -14.08 -12.69
N LEU A 503 -11.59 -13.68 -13.92
CA LEU A 503 -10.93 -12.44 -14.34
C LEU A 503 -11.89 -11.58 -15.18
N ASN A 504 -13.19 -11.69 -14.93
CA ASN A 504 -14.21 -10.87 -15.60
C ASN A 504 -13.86 -9.38 -15.49
N HIS A 505 -13.88 -8.67 -16.62
CA HIS A 505 -13.51 -7.26 -16.74
C HIS A 505 -12.12 -6.87 -16.21
N ALA A 506 -11.16 -7.81 -16.14
CA ALA A 506 -9.78 -7.50 -15.78
C ALA A 506 -9.10 -6.59 -16.83
N ASP A 507 -8.18 -5.73 -16.39
CA ASP A 507 -7.24 -5.03 -17.28
C ASP A 507 -5.91 -5.76 -17.30
N LEU A 508 -5.61 -6.36 -18.44
CA LEU A 508 -4.45 -7.19 -18.73
C LEU A 508 -3.81 -6.73 -20.05
N ASN A 509 -3.93 -5.44 -20.37
CA ASN A 509 -3.32 -4.89 -21.58
C ASN A 509 -1.80 -5.13 -21.58
N HIS A 510 -1.23 -5.49 -22.72
CA HIS A 510 0.19 -5.82 -22.86
C HIS A 510 0.73 -6.92 -21.92
N ALA A 511 -0.12 -7.65 -21.19
CA ALA A 511 0.32 -8.69 -20.27
C ALA A 511 0.93 -9.88 -21.02
N ASN A 512 1.93 -10.52 -20.42
CA ASN A 512 2.51 -11.75 -20.93
C ASN A 512 1.86 -12.95 -20.24
N LEU A 513 1.06 -13.72 -20.97
CA LEU A 513 0.37 -14.95 -20.56
C LEU A 513 0.88 -16.17 -21.35
N GLY A 514 2.10 -16.09 -21.88
CA GLY A 514 2.72 -17.16 -22.65
C GLY A 514 2.82 -18.45 -21.83
N ASN A 515 2.46 -19.59 -22.42
CA ASN A 515 2.40 -20.91 -21.76
C ASN A 515 1.48 -21.01 -20.52
N ALA A 516 0.67 -19.99 -20.20
CA ALA A 516 -0.19 -20.02 -19.02
C ALA A 516 -1.28 -21.10 -19.11
N LEU A 517 -1.65 -21.68 -17.97
CA LEU A 517 -2.76 -22.62 -17.82
C LEU A 517 -4.04 -21.85 -17.51
N LEU A 518 -4.88 -21.67 -18.52
CA LEU A 518 -6.08 -20.81 -18.50
C LEU A 518 -7.35 -21.60 -18.80
N ALA A 519 -7.32 -22.93 -18.63
CA ALA A 519 -8.45 -23.77 -18.96
C ALA A 519 -9.66 -23.37 -18.11
N ARG A 520 -10.82 -23.16 -18.75
CA ARG A 520 -12.07 -22.74 -18.10
C ARG A 520 -12.00 -21.40 -17.36
N VAL A 521 -11.01 -20.54 -17.64
CA VAL A 521 -10.95 -19.20 -17.05
C VAL A 521 -12.10 -18.32 -17.55
N ASN A 522 -12.61 -17.42 -16.73
CA ASN A 522 -13.57 -16.39 -17.15
C ASN A 522 -12.86 -15.06 -17.36
N LEU A 523 -12.75 -14.61 -18.60
CA LEU A 523 -12.17 -13.35 -19.06
C LEU A 523 -13.21 -12.50 -19.80
N THR A 524 -14.51 -12.69 -19.49
CA THR A 524 -15.60 -11.95 -20.13
C THR A 524 -15.36 -10.45 -20.00
N GLY A 525 -15.37 -9.73 -21.13
CA GLY A 525 -15.21 -8.28 -21.18
C GLY A 525 -13.85 -7.75 -20.67
N ALA A 526 -12.83 -8.61 -20.54
CA ALA A 526 -11.49 -8.19 -20.13
C ALA A 526 -10.78 -7.37 -21.21
N ASN A 527 -9.91 -6.46 -20.81
CA ASN A 527 -8.99 -5.76 -21.72
C ASN A 527 -7.70 -6.57 -21.84
N LEU A 528 -7.52 -7.21 -23.00
CA LEU A 528 -6.38 -8.05 -23.36
C LEU A 528 -5.65 -7.52 -24.59
N SER A 529 -5.82 -6.22 -24.88
CA SER A 529 -5.18 -5.60 -26.03
C SER A 529 -3.67 -5.72 -25.93
N HIS A 530 -3.02 -6.11 -27.02
CA HIS A 530 -1.58 -6.38 -27.08
C HIS A 530 -1.04 -7.48 -26.14
N ALA A 531 -1.90 -8.27 -25.49
CA ALA A 531 -1.45 -9.34 -24.60
C ALA A 531 -0.81 -10.50 -25.38
N ASN A 532 0.13 -11.21 -24.76
CA ASN A 532 0.81 -12.36 -25.34
C ASN A 532 0.31 -13.67 -24.72
N PHE A 533 -0.41 -14.48 -25.48
CA PHE A 533 -0.93 -15.81 -25.14
C PHE A 533 -0.21 -16.94 -25.89
N GLY A 534 0.99 -16.70 -26.43
CA GLY A 534 1.73 -17.73 -27.17
C GLY A 534 1.76 -19.06 -26.41
N PHE A 535 1.30 -20.13 -27.04
CA PHE A 535 1.23 -21.50 -26.47
C PHE A 535 0.35 -21.69 -25.23
N ALA A 536 -0.42 -20.68 -24.81
CA ALA A 536 -1.30 -20.75 -23.64
C ALA A 536 -2.42 -21.79 -23.79
N LYS A 537 -2.90 -22.35 -22.67
CA LYS A 537 -3.96 -23.37 -22.62
C LYS A 537 -5.30 -22.75 -22.24
N LEU A 538 -6.09 -22.34 -23.22
CA LEU A 538 -7.37 -21.61 -23.06
C LEU A 538 -8.60 -22.49 -23.29
N SER A 539 -8.45 -23.82 -23.35
CA SER A 539 -9.57 -24.72 -23.61
C SER A 539 -10.76 -24.45 -22.66
N TYR A 540 -11.96 -24.36 -23.20
CA TYR A 540 -13.20 -24.02 -22.48
C TYR A 540 -13.21 -22.66 -21.75
N ALA A 541 -12.25 -21.76 -22.01
CA ALA A 541 -12.27 -20.41 -21.44
C ALA A 541 -13.44 -19.57 -21.98
N ASN A 542 -13.86 -18.57 -21.22
CA ASN A 542 -14.84 -17.58 -21.63
C ASN A 542 -14.18 -16.22 -21.85
N LEU A 543 -13.97 -15.84 -23.11
CA LEU A 543 -13.44 -14.56 -23.58
C LEU A 543 -14.52 -13.72 -24.28
N SER A 544 -15.81 -13.97 -24.00
CA SER A 544 -16.89 -13.23 -24.65
C SER A 544 -16.78 -11.73 -24.39
N SER A 545 -16.98 -10.93 -25.43
CA SER A 545 -16.84 -9.47 -25.41
C SER A 545 -15.47 -8.93 -24.97
N ALA A 546 -14.43 -9.77 -24.86
CA ALA A 546 -13.09 -9.31 -24.49
C ALA A 546 -12.42 -8.50 -25.62
N ASN A 547 -11.55 -7.56 -25.26
CA ASN A 547 -10.71 -6.85 -26.22
C ASN A 547 -9.36 -7.55 -26.39
N LEU A 548 -9.18 -8.34 -27.43
CA LEU A 548 -7.94 -9.03 -27.82
C LEU A 548 -7.25 -8.36 -29.03
N SER A 549 -7.55 -7.09 -29.29
CA SER A 549 -6.93 -6.39 -30.43
C SER A 549 -5.41 -6.40 -30.31
N HIS A 550 -4.73 -6.70 -31.41
CA HIS A 550 -3.27 -6.86 -31.47
C HIS A 550 -2.68 -7.94 -30.54
N ALA A 551 -3.49 -8.83 -29.95
CA ALA A 551 -2.98 -9.89 -29.10
C ALA A 551 -2.21 -10.95 -29.90
N ASN A 552 -1.20 -11.55 -29.28
CA ASN A 552 -0.45 -12.68 -29.84
C ASN A 552 -0.99 -14.00 -29.28
N LEU A 553 -1.63 -14.82 -30.09
CA LEU A 553 -2.23 -16.12 -29.74
C LEU A 553 -1.59 -17.28 -30.51
N ILE A 554 -0.35 -17.11 -31.00
CA ILE A 554 0.37 -18.16 -31.74
C ILE A 554 0.34 -19.48 -30.98
N CYS A 555 -0.08 -20.56 -31.65
CA CYS A 555 -0.12 -21.91 -31.10
C CYS A 555 -0.90 -22.07 -29.77
N ALA A 556 -1.80 -21.14 -29.43
CA ALA A 556 -2.66 -21.25 -28.27
C ALA A 556 -3.72 -22.35 -28.47
N ASP A 557 -4.08 -23.04 -27.38
CA ASP A 557 -5.20 -24.00 -27.38
C ASP A 557 -6.51 -23.27 -27.03
N LEU A 558 -7.32 -22.98 -28.05
CA LEU A 558 -8.60 -22.27 -27.96
C LEU A 558 -9.80 -23.21 -28.16
N ARG A 559 -9.62 -24.52 -27.97
CA ARG A 559 -10.69 -25.49 -28.18
C ARG A 559 -11.86 -25.23 -27.24
N HIS A 560 -13.07 -25.22 -27.79
CA HIS A 560 -14.31 -24.94 -27.04
C HIS A 560 -14.34 -23.57 -26.33
N THR A 561 -13.45 -22.64 -26.67
CA THR A 561 -13.41 -21.30 -26.06
C THR A 561 -14.57 -20.44 -26.56
N ASN A 562 -15.20 -19.67 -25.67
CA ASN A 562 -16.21 -18.69 -26.05
C ASN A 562 -15.56 -17.33 -26.36
N LEU A 563 -15.50 -16.95 -27.63
CA LEU A 563 -15.00 -15.67 -28.15
C LEU A 563 -16.14 -14.80 -28.72
N SER A 564 -17.40 -15.10 -28.37
CA SER A 564 -18.55 -14.40 -28.95
C SER A 564 -18.47 -12.90 -28.66
N GLY A 565 -18.59 -12.07 -29.71
CA GLY A 565 -18.46 -10.61 -29.63
C GLY A 565 -17.07 -10.07 -29.27
N ALA A 566 -16.04 -10.92 -29.18
CA ALA A 566 -14.69 -10.48 -28.85
C ALA A 566 -14.06 -9.66 -30.00
N ASN A 567 -13.21 -8.70 -29.65
CA ASN A 567 -12.41 -7.95 -30.63
C ASN A 567 -11.04 -8.61 -30.81
N LEU A 568 -10.83 -9.33 -31.90
CA LEU A 568 -9.57 -9.97 -32.30
C LEU A 568 -8.87 -9.20 -33.44
N SER A 569 -9.20 -7.94 -33.66
CA SER A 569 -8.64 -7.17 -34.78
C SER A 569 -7.12 -7.10 -34.68
N ASN A 570 -6.44 -7.37 -35.80
CA ASN A 570 -4.98 -7.45 -35.90
C ASN A 570 -4.30 -8.45 -34.93
N ALA A 571 -5.03 -9.40 -34.35
CA ALA A 571 -4.45 -10.44 -33.51
C ALA A 571 -3.68 -11.47 -34.36
N ASN A 572 -2.65 -12.09 -33.78
CA ASN A 572 -1.94 -13.18 -34.44
C ASN A 572 -2.41 -14.54 -33.90
N LEU A 573 -3.15 -15.30 -34.70
CA LEU A 573 -3.72 -16.61 -34.36
C LEU A 573 -3.00 -17.76 -35.08
N SER A 574 -1.79 -17.53 -35.62
CA SER A 574 -1.07 -18.54 -36.42
C SER A 574 -0.90 -19.84 -35.65
N GLY A 575 -1.45 -20.93 -36.18
CA GLY A 575 -1.36 -22.27 -35.59
C GLY A 575 -2.14 -22.46 -34.28
N ALA A 576 -3.03 -21.54 -33.90
CA ALA A 576 -3.92 -21.73 -32.77
C ALA A 576 -4.97 -22.81 -33.07
N ASP A 577 -5.26 -23.68 -32.09
CA ASP A 577 -6.30 -24.70 -32.23
C ASP A 577 -7.65 -24.13 -31.77
N MET A 578 -8.50 -23.77 -32.74
CA MET A 578 -9.83 -23.21 -32.49
C MET A 578 -10.97 -24.20 -32.77
N LYS A 579 -10.69 -25.50 -32.72
CA LYS A 579 -11.74 -26.51 -32.92
C LYS A 579 -12.88 -26.30 -31.91
N ASP A 580 -14.11 -26.23 -32.42
CA ASP A 580 -15.34 -26.02 -31.64
C ASP A 580 -15.36 -24.69 -30.84
N ALA A 581 -14.53 -23.70 -31.20
CA ALA A 581 -14.56 -22.37 -30.59
C ALA A 581 -15.77 -21.55 -31.08
N TYR A 582 -16.34 -20.72 -30.20
CA TYR A 582 -17.50 -19.87 -30.53
C TYR A 582 -17.04 -18.45 -30.87
N LEU A 583 -17.09 -18.07 -32.15
CA LEU A 583 -16.68 -16.75 -32.66
C LEU A 583 -17.87 -15.92 -33.15
N THR A 584 -19.10 -16.24 -32.71
CA THR A 584 -20.33 -15.54 -33.12
C THR A 584 -20.19 -14.03 -32.89
N GLY A 585 -20.28 -13.24 -33.96
CA GLY A 585 -20.15 -11.78 -33.88
C GLY A 585 -18.76 -11.25 -33.49
N ALA A 586 -17.72 -12.08 -33.44
CA ALA A 586 -16.35 -11.64 -33.16
C ALA A 586 -15.77 -10.82 -34.31
N ASN A 587 -14.84 -9.91 -34.01
CA ASN A 587 -14.16 -9.09 -35.01
C ASN A 587 -12.72 -9.59 -35.26
N LEU A 588 -12.47 -10.28 -36.37
CA LEU A 588 -11.15 -10.77 -36.77
C LEU A 588 -10.48 -9.88 -37.84
N ARG A 589 -10.94 -8.66 -38.09
CA ARG A 589 -10.39 -7.80 -39.15
C ARG A 589 -8.87 -7.65 -39.01
N GLY A 590 -8.12 -7.97 -40.06
CA GLY A 590 -6.66 -7.92 -40.08
C GLY A 590 -5.96 -8.98 -39.22
N ALA A 591 -6.69 -9.92 -38.60
CA ALA A 591 -6.07 -10.99 -37.83
C ALA A 591 -5.28 -11.93 -38.75
N ASN A 592 -4.10 -12.35 -38.30
CA ASN A 592 -3.31 -13.36 -38.97
C ASN A 592 -3.83 -14.75 -38.58
N VAL A 593 -4.70 -15.30 -39.43
CA VAL A 593 -5.35 -16.60 -39.24
C VAL A 593 -5.60 -17.25 -40.60
N SER A 594 -5.31 -18.55 -40.72
CA SER A 594 -5.60 -19.29 -41.96
C SER A 594 -7.01 -19.88 -41.93
N GLN A 595 -7.56 -20.20 -43.10
CA GLN A 595 -8.83 -20.94 -43.19
C GLN A 595 -8.75 -22.30 -42.49
N TYR A 596 -7.56 -22.92 -42.44
CA TYR A 596 -7.34 -24.22 -41.80
C TYR A 596 -7.53 -24.12 -40.28
N ASP A 597 -7.05 -23.03 -39.68
CA ASP A 597 -7.12 -22.78 -38.23
C ASP A 597 -8.57 -22.55 -37.76
N LEU A 598 -9.42 -22.00 -38.63
CA LEU A 598 -10.82 -21.71 -38.33
C LEU A 598 -11.77 -22.92 -38.54
N ARG A 599 -11.27 -24.07 -38.99
CA ARG A 599 -12.12 -25.24 -39.27
C ARG A 599 -12.74 -25.76 -37.97
N GLY A 600 -14.06 -25.93 -37.99
CA GLY A 600 -14.83 -26.38 -36.83
C GLY A 600 -15.19 -25.27 -35.84
N ALA A 601 -14.77 -24.03 -36.07
CA ALA A 601 -15.23 -22.90 -35.26
C ALA A 601 -16.61 -22.38 -35.71
N TYR A 602 -17.39 -21.86 -34.77
CA TYR A 602 -18.71 -21.29 -35.05
C TYR A 602 -18.57 -19.79 -35.37
N LEU A 603 -18.70 -19.43 -36.66
CA LEU A 603 -18.37 -18.09 -37.16
C LEU A 603 -19.57 -17.18 -37.44
N LYS A 604 -20.80 -17.58 -37.08
CA LYS A 604 -22.01 -16.84 -37.48
C LYS A 604 -21.92 -15.34 -37.16
N GLY A 605 -22.00 -14.50 -38.18
CA GLY A 605 -21.94 -13.04 -38.03
C GLY A 605 -20.58 -12.46 -37.65
N ALA A 606 -19.50 -13.26 -37.60
CA ALA A 606 -18.15 -12.77 -37.36
C ALA A 606 -17.66 -11.88 -38.51
N ILE A 607 -16.82 -10.89 -38.20
CA ILE A 607 -16.09 -10.11 -39.19
C ILE A 607 -14.79 -10.85 -39.49
N MET A 608 -14.60 -11.30 -40.72
CA MET A 608 -13.45 -12.07 -41.18
C MET A 608 -12.20 -11.20 -41.35
N PRO A 609 -11.00 -11.79 -41.52
CA PRO A 609 -9.74 -11.04 -41.69
C PRO A 609 -9.76 -9.99 -42.80
N ASP A 610 -10.47 -10.24 -43.89
CA ASP A 610 -10.66 -9.33 -45.02
C ASP A 610 -11.72 -8.22 -44.77
N GLY A 611 -12.40 -8.27 -43.63
CA GLY A 611 -13.46 -7.35 -43.24
C GLY A 611 -14.87 -7.77 -43.69
N SER A 612 -15.02 -8.89 -44.40
CA SER A 612 -16.34 -9.43 -44.76
C SER A 612 -17.07 -9.99 -43.53
N LYS A 613 -18.41 -10.07 -43.58
CA LYS A 613 -19.20 -10.69 -42.50
C LYS A 613 -19.55 -12.12 -42.88
N HIS A 614 -19.21 -13.07 -42.02
CA HIS A 614 -19.55 -14.48 -42.21
C HIS A 614 -21.08 -14.67 -42.00
N PRO A 615 -21.76 -15.41 -42.89
CA PRO A 615 -23.20 -15.67 -42.79
C PRO A 615 -23.60 -16.42 -41.52
#